data_AF-A0A552J9G9-F1
#
_entry.id   AF-A0A552J9G9-F1
#
_cell.length_a   1.000
_cell.length_b   1.000
_cell.length_c   1.000
_cell.angle_alpha   90.00
_cell.angle_beta   90.00
_cell.angle_gamma   90.00
#
_symmetry.space_group_name_H-M   'P 1'
#
loop_
_entity.id
_entity.type
_entity.pdbx_description
1 polymer ?
#
loop_
_entity_poly.entity_id
_entity_poly.type
_entity_poly.pdbx_seq_one_letter_code
_entity_poly.pdbx_strand_id
1 'polypeptide(L)'
;MPVVPKIDIVESVEDLKELMKQQKSSLAYAKVQSLYFLKMGEVETVRHLAVLMGRGERTIHRWLSFYKKRRNRAIIIGRKPTRKTEKDFGRRSRSFTKRIKRPRGFYQL
;
A
#
# COMPACT_ATOMS: atom_id res chain seq x y z
N MET A 1 -8.67 -20.03 4.50
CA MET A 1 -7.45 -19.37 3.95
C MET A 1 -7.82 -17.94 3.57
N PRO A 2 -7.29 -16.87 4.19
CA PRO A 2 -7.56 -15.51 3.72
C PRO A 2 -6.79 -15.27 2.42
N VAL A 3 -7.53 -15.33 1.31
CA VAL A 3 -7.05 -15.13 -0.06
C VAL A 3 -6.61 -13.67 -0.22
N VAL A 4 -5.49 -13.40 -0.91
CA VAL A 4 -5.15 -12.03 -1.32
C VAL A 4 -6.29 -11.51 -2.19
N PRO A 5 -6.86 -10.33 -1.89
CA PRO A 5 -7.80 -9.71 -2.81
C PRO A 5 -7.13 -9.65 -4.18
N LYS A 6 -7.71 -10.26 -5.22
CA LYS A 6 -7.19 -10.13 -6.58
C LYS A 6 -7.09 -8.63 -6.90
N ILE A 7 -5.86 -8.11 -6.89
CA ILE A 7 -5.55 -6.71 -7.13
C ILE A 7 -4.83 -6.69 -8.46
N ASP A 8 -5.44 -6.00 -9.41
CA ASP A 8 -4.84 -5.75 -10.70
C ASP A 8 -3.82 -4.62 -10.56
N ILE A 9 -2.54 -5.00 -10.48
CA ILE A 9 -1.42 -4.07 -10.40
C ILE A 9 -1.01 -3.73 -11.84
N VAL A 10 -1.30 -2.50 -12.23
CA VAL A 10 -1.15 -2.04 -13.63
C VAL A 10 0.31 -1.70 -13.94
N GLU A 11 1.10 -1.33 -12.94
CA GLU A 11 2.53 -1.07 -13.09
C GLU A 11 3.30 -2.37 -13.39
N SER A 12 4.33 -2.26 -14.23
CA SER A 12 5.30 -3.34 -14.46
C SER A 12 6.22 -3.52 -13.23
N VAL A 13 6.99 -4.60 -13.23
CA VAL A 13 7.99 -4.88 -12.20
C VAL A 13 9.08 -3.79 -12.22
N GLU A 14 9.48 -3.37 -13.41
CA GLU A 14 10.46 -2.32 -13.68
C GLU A 14 9.97 -0.96 -13.19
N ASP A 15 8.71 -0.60 -13.51
CA ASP A 15 8.07 0.62 -13.01
C ASP A 15 8.12 0.69 -11.49
N LEU A 16 7.80 -0.42 -10.81
CA LEU A 16 7.78 -0.49 -9.35
C LEU A 16 9.18 -0.35 -8.76
N LYS A 17 10.21 -0.94 -9.39
CA LYS A 17 11.62 -0.74 -8.99
C LYS A 17 12.05 0.72 -9.12
N GLU A 18 11.70 1.38 -10.21
CA GLU A 18 11.99 2.81 -10.39
C GLU A 18 11.25 3.66 -9.37
N LEU A 19 9.96 3.37 -9.17
CA LEU A 19 9.13 4.06 -8.18
C LEU A 19 9.71 3.94 -6.78
N MET A 20 10.22 2.76 -6.40
CA MET A 20 10.90 2.55 -5.12
C MET A 20 12.11 3.48 -4.96
N LYS A 21 12.96 3.59 -5.99
CA LYS A 21 14.14 4.48 -5.99
C LYS A 21 13.77 5.96 -5.83
N GLN A 22 12.60 6.37 -6.31
CA GLN A 22 12.11 7.75 -6.24
C GLN A 22 11.52 8.13 -4.87
N GLN A 23 11.20 7.15 -4.01
CA GLN A 23 10.55 7.44 -2.73
C GLN A 23 11.52 8.07 -1.73
N LYS A 24 11.16 9.24 -1.20
CA LYS A 24 11.93 9.92 -0.15
C LYS A 24 11.60 9.45 1.26
N SER A 25 10.48 8.75 1.43
CA SER A 25 10.00 8.27 2.73
C SER A 25 10.04 6.76 2.79
N SER A 26 10.55 6.20 3.89
CA SER A 26 10.54 4.77 4.17
C SER A 26 9.13 4.17 4.15
N LEU A 27 8.12 4.93 4.56
CA LEU A 27 6.71 4.50 4.49
C LEU A 27 6.20 4.43 3.06
N ALA A 28 6.58 5.39 2.22
CA ALA A 28 6.18 5.42 0.82
C ALA A 28 6.90 4.30 0.04
N TYR A 29 8.19 4.10 0.31
CA TYR A 29 8.96 2.97 -0.20
C TYR A 29 8.29 1.64 0.13
N ALA A 30 7.95 1.40 1.40
CA ALA A 30 7.31 0.16 1.83
C ALA A 30 5.96 -0.09 1.13
N LYS A 31 5.20 0.97 0.81
CA LYS A 31 3.96 0.83 0.03
C LYS A 31 4.24 0.36 -1.40
N VAL A 32 5.20 0.97 -2.10
CA VAL A 32 5.56 0.56 -3.46
C VAL A 32 6.15 -0.85 -3.46
N GLN A 33 7.00 -1.16 -2.48
CA GLN A 33 7.56 -2.49 -2.29
C GLN A 33 6.48 -3.56 -2.04
N SER A 34 5.40 -3.23 -1.32
CA SER A 34 4.28 -4.15 -1.15
C SER A 34 3.57 -4.48 -2.47
N LEU A 35 3.49 -3.52 -3.41
CA LEU A 35 2.95 -3.75 -4.75
C LEU A 35 3.92 -4.57 -5.60
N TYR A 36 5.23 -4.31 -5.46
CA TYR A 36 6.28 -5.07 -6.14
C TYR A 36 6.21 -6.56 -5.83
N PHE A 37 6.13 -6.93 -4.55
CA PHE A 37 6.06 -8.33 -4.14
C PHE A 37 4.79 -9.03 -4.64
N LEU A 38 3.66 -8.32 -4.66
CA LEU A 38 2.41 -8.85 -5.21
C LEU A 38 2.49 -9.02 -6.74
N LYS A 39 3.15 -8.10 -7.45
CA LYS A 39 3.32 -8.18 -8.91
C LYS A 39 4.24 -9.33 -9.32
N MET A 40 5.29 -9.59 -8.54
CA MET A 40 6.22 -10.69 -8.75
C MET A 40 5.59 -12.07 -8.51
N GLY A 41 4.43 -12.16 -7.85
CA GLY A 41 3.77 -13.43 -7.55
C GLY A 41 4.41 -14.23 -6.40
N GLU A 42 5.47 -13.70 -5.79
CA GLU A 42 6.22 -14.31 -4.67
C GLU A 42 5.40 -14.43 -3.38
N VAL A 43 4.21 -13.82 -3.34
CA VAL A 43 3.39 -13.70 -2.12
C VAL A 43 1.94 -14.06 -2.38
N GLU A 44 1.55 -15.24 -1.89
CA GLU A 44 0.21 -15.80 -2.07
C GLU A 44 -0.85 -15.28 -1.08
N THR A 45 -0.44 -14.73 0.07
CA THR A 45 -1.33 -14.27 1.15
C THR A 45 -0.95 -12.90 1.68
N VAL A 46 -1.94 -12.10 2.12
CA VAL A 46 -1.67 -10.80 2.77
C VAL A 46 -0.89 -11.00 4.07
N ARG A 47 -1.09 -12.13 4.74
CA ARG A 47 -0.32 -12.54 5.93
C ARG A 47 1.15 -12.77 5.60
N HIS A 48 1.46 -13.49 4.52
CA HIS A 48 2.84 -13.67 4.08
C HIS A 48 3.50 -12.32 3.75
N LEU A 49 2.78 -11.43 3.06
CA LEU A 49 3.26 -10.07 2.78
C LEU A 49 3.53 -9.28 4.06
N ALA A 50 2.64 -9.39 5.05
CA ALA A 50 2.75 -8.70 6.33
C ALA A 50 4.01 -9.13 7.10
N VAL A 51 4.31 -10.44 7.13
CA VAL A 51 5.52 -10.99 7.74
C VAL A 51 6.77 -10.49 7.00
N LEU A 52 6.80 -10.63 5.67
CA LEU A 52 7.93 -10.21 4.83
C LEU A 52 8.25 -8.72 5.01
N MET A 53 7.22 -7.88 5.12
CA MET A 53 7.36 -6.44 5.28
C MET A 53 7.60 -5.99 6.73
N GLY A 54 7.49 -6.88 7.72
CA GLY A 54 7.53 -6.52 9.15
C GLY A 54 6.40 -5.56 9.56
N ARG A 55 5.21 -5.70 8.96
CA ARG A 55 4.07 -4.79 9.17
C ARG A 55 2.84 -5.57 9.59
N GLY A 56 1.96 -4.97 10.38
CA GLY A 56 0.69 -5.60 10.75
C GLY A 56 -0.22 -5.79 9.53
N GLU A 57 -0.89 -6.94 9.44
CA GLU A 57 -1.75 -7.35 8.31
C GLU A 57 -2.82 -6.29 7.97
N ARG A 58 -3.43 -5.68 8.99
CA ARG A 58 -4.43 -4.61 8.83
C ARG A 58 -3.87 -3.39 8.09
N THR A 59 -2.57 -3.11 8.24
CA THR A 59 -1.89 -2.02 7.53
C THR A 59 -1.74 -2.34 6.05
N ILE A 60 -1.36 -3.57 5.74
CA ILE A 60 -1.24 -4.05 4.35
C ILE A 60 -2.61 -4.05 3.68
N HIS A 61 -3.63 -4.64 4.30
CA HIS A 61 -5.02 -4.59 3.81
C HIS A 61 -5.49 -3.16 3.54
N ARG A 62 -5.16 -2.23 4.44
CA ARG A 62 -5.47 -0.80 4.26
C ARG A 62 -4.79 -0.25 3.02
N TRP A 63 -3.48 -0.44 2.85
CA TRP A 63 -2.75 0.04 1.66
C TRP A 63 -3.32 -0.53 0.37
N LEU A 64 -3.56 -1.84 0.32
CA LEU A 64 -4.13 -2.52 -0.84
C LEU A 64 -5.55 -2.03 -1.18
N SER A 65 -6.38 -1.83 -0.15
CA SER A 65 -7.73 -1.26 -0.31
C SER A 65 -7.70 0.18 -0.84
N PHE A 66 -6.70 0.96 -0.43
CA PHE A 66 -6.48 2.29 -1.01
C PHE A 66 -5.99 2.18 -2.46
N TYR A 67 -5.08 1.26 -2.79
CA TYR A 67 -4.53 1.14 -4.14
C TYR A 67 -5.61 0.73 -5.15
N LYS A 68 -6.48 -0.22 -4.77
CA LYS A 68 -7.61 -0.67 -5.60
C LYS A 68 -8.56 0.47 -6.00
N LYS A 69 -8.66 1.52 -5.17
CA LYS A 69 -9.41 2.73 -5.52
C LYS A 69 -8.56 3.53 -6.51
N ARG A 70 -8.87 3.46 -7.81
CA ARG A 70 -8.12 4.11 -8.92
C ARG A 70 -7.61 5.52 -8.60
N ARG A 71 -8.43 6.33 -7.92
CA ARG A 71 -8.13 7.72 -7.50
C ARG A 71 -6.95 7.86 -6.52
N ASN A 72 -6.64 6.82 -5.75
CA ASN A 72 -5.65 6.84 -4.68
C ASN A 72 -4.32 6.17 -5.07
N ARG A 73 -4.21 5.62 -6.29
CA ARG A 73 -2.97 4.99 -6.77
C ARG A 73 -1.79 5.96 -6.73
N ALA A 74 -1.98 7.19 -7.22
CA ALA A 74 -0.96 8.24 -7.16
C ALA A 74 -0.52 8.59 -5.73
N ILE A 75 -1.45 8.52 -4.76
CA ILE A 75 -1.19 8.81 -3.34
C ILE A 75 -0.33 7.73 -2.69
N ILE A 76 -0.53 6.46 -3.08
CA ILE A 76 0.25 5.34 -2.57
C ILE A 76 1.63 5.29 -3.20
N ILE A 77 1.70 5.55 -4.50
CA ILE A 77 2.93 5.53 -5.28
C ILE A 77 3.78 6.80 -5.04
N GLY A 78 3.20 7.86 -4.47
CA GLY A 78 3.92 9.12 -4.23
C GLY A 78 4.26 9.88 -5.52
N ARG A 79 3.70 9.49 -6.67
CA ARG A 79 3.82 10.25 -7.93
C ARG A 79 3.10 11.59 -7.77
N LYS A 80 3.80 12.71 -8.03
CA LYS A 80 3.12 13.95 -8.40
C LYS A 80 2.28 13.63 -9.66
N PRO A 81 1.01 14.06 -9.76
CA PRO A 81 0.24 13.83 -10.97
C PRO A 81 1.00 14.45 -12.14
N THR A 82 1.48 13.61 -13.05
CA THR A 82 2.07 14.05 -14.32
C THR A 82 0.95 14.73 -15.10
N ARG A 83 1.21 15.94 -15.62
CA ARG A 83 0.28 16.71 -16.46
C ARG A 83 0.04 16.00 -17.80
N LYS A 84 -0.65 14.86 -17.81
CA LYS A 84 -1.25 14.27 -19.02
C LYS A 84 -2.21 13.14 -18.64
N THR A 85 -3.35 13.56 -18.10
CA THR A 85 -4.73 13.15 -18.42
C THR A 85 -5.60 13.63 -17.27
N GLU A 86 -6.00 14.88 -17.39
CA GLU A 86 -6.94 15.58 -16.55
C GLU A 86 -8.34 15.16 -16.98
N LYS A 87 -8.97 14.25 -16.24
CA LYS A 87 -10.42 13.98 -16.23
C LYS A 87 -10.70 13.01 -15.09
N ASP A 88 -10.86 13.57 -13.89
CA ASP A 88 -11.90 13.24 -12.91
C ASP A 88 -11.52 13.87 -11.55
N PHE A 89 -11.46 15.20 -11.55
CA PHE A 89 -11.16 16.02 -10.39
C PHE A 89 -12.46 16.29 -9.62
N GLY A 90 -12.88 15.35 -8.78
CA GLY A 90 -14.18 15.45 -8.09
C GLY A 90 -14.21 14.88 -6.68
N ARG A 91 -14.43 15.76 -5.70
CA ARG A 91 -15.02 15.53 -4.36
C ARG A 91 -14.20 14.84 -3.27
N ARG A 92 -13.66 15.68 -2.38
CA ARG A 92 -13.96 15.76 -0.92
C ARG A 92 -14.41 14.48 -0.19
N SER A 93 -13.68 14.14 0.88
CA SER A 93 -14.19 13.61 2.18
C SER A 93 -13.00 13.60 3.15
N ARG A 94 -12.75 14.68 3.90
CA ARG A 94 -13.23 14.94 5.28
C ARG A 94 -12.99 13.78 6.25
N SER A 95 -11.97 14.00 7.09
CA SER A 95 -11.88 13.75 8.53
C SER A 95 -12.66 12.58 9.12
N PHE A 96 -11.96 11.69 9.83
CA PHE A 96 -12.31 11.37 11.22
C PHE A 96 -11.07 10.92 11.99
N THR A 97 -10.59 11.83 12.84
CA THR A 97 -9.79 11.51 14.02
C THR A 97 -10.67 10.74 15.01
N LYS A 98 -10.14 9.67 15.62
CA LYS A 98 -10.43 9.29 17.01
C LYS A 98 -9.45 8.19 17.45
N ARG A 99 -8.73 8.50 18.54
CA ARG A 99 -7.97 7.60 19.42
C ARG A 99 -8.75 6.32 19.70
N ILE A 100 -8.05 5.22 20.05
CA ILE A 100 -8.34 4.41 21.24
C ILE A 100 -7.11 3.54 21.61
N LYS A 101 -6.61 3.83 22.82
CA LYS A 101 -5.98 3.02 23.89
C LYS A 101 -5.17 1.74 23.54
N ARG A 102 -3.94 1.73 24.06
CA ARG A 102 -3.12 0.51 24.32
C ARG A 102 -3.85 -0.46 25.27
N PRO A 103 -3.62 -1.77 25.12
CA PRO A 103 -3.17 -2.62 26.24
C PRO A 103 -1.89 -3.41 25.82
N ARG A 104 -0.80 -3.31 26.59
CA ARG A 104 -0.35 -4.19 27.70
C ARG A 104 0.07 -5.61 27.27
N GLY A 105 1.36 -5.89 27.50
CA GLY A 105 1.92 -7.21 27.81
C GLY A 105 2.49 -7.98 26.62
N PHE A 106 3.81 -7.96 26.44
CA PHE A 106 4.56 -9.05 25.78
C PHE A 106 6.07 -8.87 26.05
N TYR A 107 6.50 -9.21 27.26
CA TYR A 107 7.84 -9.74 27.50
C TYR A 107 7.69 -10.78 28.61
N GLN A 108 7.68 -12.04 28.20
CA GLN A 108 7.95 -13.17 29.07
C GLN A 108 8.83 -14.10 28.26
N LEU A 109 10.12 -14.12 28.61
CA LEU A 109 11.01 -15.27 28.75
C LEU A 109 12.22 -14.78 29.55
#